data_AF-A0A9D4X643-F1
#
_entry.id   AF-A0A9D4X643-F1
#
_cell.length_a   1.000
_cell.length_b   1.000
_cell.length_c   1.000
_cell.angle_alpha   90.00
_cell.angle_beta   90.00
_cell.angle_gamma   90.00
#
_symmetry.space_group_name_H-M   'P 1'
#
loop_
_entity.id
_entity.type
_entity.pdbx_description
1 polymer ?
#
loop_
_entity_poly.entity_id
_entity_poly.type
_entity_poly.pdbx_seq_one_letter_code
_entity_poly.pdbx_strand_id
1 'polypeptide(L)'
;FLIDSSRVQVDILSCMRHPNLVLLLGACPEYGILVYEYMANGSLDECLSRKGKDKVLFWQLRFRIAAEIATGLLFLHQTKPEPLVHRDLKPGNILLDQNYVCKIGDVGLARLVPAVADNVTQCCMTSAAGTFCYIDPEYQQTGMLGVKSDVYSLGIIFLQLLTGRHPMGLAHHSEQAIENGTFEKMLDPCLSNWPVEQALSLANIAVECAQLRRKDRPDLAKEVMPKLVKLREFADENMGPLFLGGGGMSFMSAATSPNHSEEASVQQEVMSDPQFIISGSSISPPLTPPSPATEENP
;
A
#
# COMPACT_ATOMS: atom_id res chain seq x y z
N PHE A 1 -9.09 24.99 9.14
CA PHE A 1 -8.72 23.99 8.12
C PHE A 1 -7.84 22.87 8.68
N LEU A 2 -6.53 23.05 8.93
CA LEU A 2 -5.68 21.96 9.47
C LEU A 2 -6.13 21.48 10.86
N ILE A 3 -6.45 22.41 11.77
CA ILE A 3 -6.92 22.09 13.13
C ILE A 3 -8.28 21.36 13.10
N ASP A 4 -9.23 21.83 12.29
CA ASP A 4 -10.54 21.18 12.15
C ASP A 4 -10.43 19.77 11.55
N SER A 5 -9.57 19.59 10.54
CA SER A 5 -9.31 18.27 9.93
C SER A 5 -8.66 17.32 10.94
N SER A 6 -7.72 17.81 11.76
CA SER A 6 -7.08 17.01 12.81
C SER A 6 -8.06 16.57 13.91
N ARG A 7 -9.03 17.41 14.30
CA ARG A 7 -10.07 17.04 15.27
C ARG A 7 -10.99 15.94 14.74
N VAL A 8 -11.49 16.09 13.51
CA VAL A 8 -12.31 15.07 12.85
C VAL A 8 -11.57 13.74 12.74
N GLN A 9 -10.28 13.79 12.38
CA GLN A 9 -9.44 12.60 12.29
C GLN A 9 -9.26 11.91 13.64
N VAL A 10 -9.11 12.66 14.73
CA VAL A 10 -9.04 12.11 16.10
C VAL A 10 -10.35 11.45 16.51
N ASP A 11 -11.50 12.10 16.29
CA ASP A 11 -12.82 11.55 16.64
C ASP A 11 -13.09 10.22 15.92
N ILE A 12 -12.75 10.16 14.63
CA ILE A 12 -12.91 8.97 13.79
C ILE A 12 -11.93 7.86 14.20
N LEU A 13 -10.62 8.16 14.26
CA LEU A 13 -9.59 7.14 14.46
C LEU A 13 -9.52 6.62 15.90
N SER A 14 -9.88 7.42 16.89
CA SER A 14 -9.91 6.99 18.29
C SER A 14 -10.88 5.83 18.55
N CYS A 15 -11.90 5.69 17.71
CA CYS A 15 -12.95 4.69 17.83
C CYS A 15 -12.75 3.46 16.93
N MET A 16 -11.69 3.42 16.12
CA MET A 16 -11.49 2.38 15.11
C MET A 16 -10.18 1.64 15.32
N ARG A 17 -10.26 0.31 15.32
CA ARG A 17 -9.10 -0.57 15.35
C ARG A 17 -9.29 -1.71 14.37
N HIS A 18 -8.39 -1.81 13.41
CA HIS A 18 -8.41 -2.84 12.39
C HIS A 18 -6.98 -3.09 11.90
N PRO A 19 -6.56 -4.34 11.62
CA PRO A 19 -5.19 -4.65 11.19
C PRO A 19 -4.76 -3.93 9.91
N ASN A 20 -5.71 -3.57 9.04
CA ASN A 20 -5.46 -2.83 7.79
C ASN A 20 -5.85 -1.35 7.87
N LEU A 21 -5.89 -0.75 9.06
CA LEU A 21 -6.00 0.70 9.26
C LEU A 21 -4.81 1.18 10.10
N VAL A 22 -4.25 2.34 9.76
CA VAL A 22 -3.12 2.92 10.51
C VAL A 22 -3.60 3.33 11.90
N LEU A 23 -2.92 2.84 12.93
CA LEU A 23 -3.26 3.10 14.32
C LEU A 23 -2.80 4.50 14.75
N LEU A 24 -3.74 5.32 15.19
CA LEU A 24 -3.47 6.56 15.92
C LEU A 24 -3.05 6.21 17.36
N LEU A 25 -1.81 6.56 17.73
CA LEU A 25 -1.24 6.35 19.06
C LEU A 25 -1.49 7.52 20.01
N GLY A 26 -1.62 8.73 19.47
CA GLY A 26 -1.86 9.94 20.24
C GLY A 26 -2.13 11.15 19.35
N ALA A 27 -2.62 12.22 19.95
CA ALA A 27 -2.93 13.47 19.25
C ALA A 27 -2.72 14.66 20.17
N CYS A 28 -2.34 15.79 19.56
CA CYS A 28 -2.41 17.11 20.16
C CYS A 28 -3.16 18.05 19.19
N PRO A 29 -4.50 18.04 19.23
CA PRO A 29 -5.32 18.79 18.28
C PRO A 29 -5.09 20.31 18.31
N GLU A 30 -4.68 20.84 19.46
CA GLU A 30 -4.38 22.27 19.66
C GLU A 30 -3.26 22.76 18.72
N TYR A 31 -2.31 21.87 18.41
CA TYR A 31 -1.18 22.13 17.51
C TYR A 31 -1.31 21.38 16.18
N GLY A 32 -2.41 20.67 15.94
CA GLY A 32 -2.61 19.85 14.75
C GLY A 32 -1.62 18.68 14.62
N ILE A 33 -1.12 18.16 15.74
CA ILE A 33 -0.13 17.07 15.76
C ILE A 33 -0.86 15.74 15.95
N LEU A 34 -0.52 14.74 15.15
CA LEU A 34 -1.03 13.38 15.25
C LEU A 34 0.15 12.39 15.25
N VAL A 35 0.09 11.42 16.14
CA VAL A 35 1.14 10.42 16.34
C VAL A 35 0.59 9.06 15.93
N TYR A 36 1.22 8.43 14.94
CA TYR A 36 0.81 7.15 14.37
C TYR A 36 1.86 6.08 14.62
N GLU A 37 1.46 4.82 14.45
CA GLU A 37 2.43 3.74 14.27
C GLU A 37 3.33 3.98 13.05
N TYR A 38 4.58 3.53 13.14
CA TYR A 38 5.56 3.75 12.08
C TYR A 38 5.46 2.69 10.98
N MET A 39 5.34 3.14 9.73
CA MET A 39 5.20 2.30 8.55
C MET A 39 6.53 2.22 7.79
N ALA A 40 7.35 1.22 8.14
CA ALA A 40 8.76 1.14 7.75
C ALA A 40 9.03 1.06 6.23
N ASN A 41 8.06 0.61 5.44
CA ASN A 41 8.19 0.52 3.99
C ASN A 41 7.56 1.71 3.25
N GLY A 42 7.05 2.71 3.97
CA GLY A 42 6.50 3.93 3.37
C GLY A 42 5.15 3.69 2.71
N SER A 43 4.83 4.52 1.72
CA SER A 43 3.56 4.41 0.97
C SER A 43 3.64 3.46 -0.23
N LEU A 44 2.49 2.98 -0.69
CA LEU A 44 2.38 2.19 -1.90
C LEU A 44 2.79 3.02 -3.13
N ASP A 45 2.56 4.32 -3.14
CA ASP A 45 3.01 5.22 -4.22
C ASP A 45 4.54 5.25 -4.34
N GLU A 46 5.25 5.33 -3.22
CA GLU A 46 6.72 5.26 -3.19
C GLU A 46 7.23 3.90 -3.68
N CYS A 47 6.55 2.81 -3.30
CA CYS A 47 6.91 1.46 -3.72
C CYS A 47 6.66 1.22 -5.22
N LEU A 48 5.57 1.77 -5.78
CA LEU A 48 5.25 1.64 -7.21
C LEU A 48 6.09 2.58 -8.08
N SER A 49 6.38 3.80 -7.61
CA SER A 49 7.18 4.79 -8.32
C SER A 49 8.70 4.52 -8.25
N ARG A 50 9.15 3.66 -7.33
CA ARG A 50 10.54 3.21 -7.17
C ARG A 50 11.54 4.34 -6.93
N LYS A 51 11.07 5.46 -6.39
CA LYS A 51 11.85 6.70 -6.22
C LYS A 51 12.94 6.66 -5.13
N GLY A 52 13.49 5.50 -4.77
CA GLY A 52 14.63 5.50 -3.84
C GLY A 52 15.04 4.18 -3.19
N LYS A 53 14.48 3.04 -3.58
CA LYS A 53 14.90 1.72 -3.07
C LYS A 53 14.73 0.68 -4.18
N ASP A 54 15.68 -0.24 -4.37
CA ASP A 54 15.60 -1.40 -5.29
C ASP A 54 14.51 -2.44 -4.89
N LYS A 55 13.51 -2.00 -4.13
CA LYS A 55 12.46 -2.84 -3.56
C LYS A 55 11.33 -2.97 -4.57
N VAL A 56 11.35 -4.06 -5.32
CA VAL A 56 10.26 -4.43 -6.22
C VAL A 56 9.20 -5.22 -5.44
N LEU A 57 7.95 -4.74 -5.45
CA LEU A 57 6.81 -5.50 -4.94
C LEU A 57 6.48 -6.62 -5.92
N PHE A 58 6.81 -7.88 -5.58
CA PHE A 58 6.42 -9.06 -6.35
C PHE A 58 4.90 -9.22 -6.43
N TRP A 59 4.42 -9.93 -7.45
CA TRP A 59 2.99 -10.08 -7.72
C TRP A 59 2.22 -10.66 -6.52
N GLN A 60 2.83 -11.56 -5.75
CA GLN A 60 2.22 -12.16 -4.55
C GLN A 60 1.86 -11.08 -3.53
N LEU A 61 2.80 -10.18 -3.25
CA LEU A 61 2.57 -9.05 -2.35
C LEU A 61 1.50 -8.11 -2.91
N ARG A 62 1.45 -7.88 -4.22
CA ARG A 62 0.43 -7.01 -4.83
C ARG A 62 -0.97 -7.59 -4.67
N PHE A 63 -1.15 -8.91 -4.82
CA PHE A 63 -2.45 -9.57 -4.56
C PHE A 63 -2.83 -9.53 -3.08
N ARG A 64 -1.87 -9.77 -2.18
CA ARG A 64 -2.10 -9.65 -0.73
C ARG A 64 -2.52 -8.22 -0.35
N ILE A 65 -1.78 -7.20 -0.82
CA ILE A 65 -2.08 -5.78 -0.62
C ILE A 65 -3.48 -5.45 -1.16
N ALA A 66 -3.83 -5.90 -2.36
CA ALA A 66 -5.16 -5.66 -2.93
C ALA A 66 -6.29 -6.17 -2.00
N ALA A 67 -6.14 -7.39 -1.46
CA ALA A 67 -7.08 -7.96 -0.51
C ALA A 67 -7.11 -7.22 0.83
N GLU A 68 -5.95 -6.78 1.33
CA GLU A 68 -5.82 -6.04 2.59
C GLU A 68 -6.44 -4.64 2.52
N ILE A 69 -6.25 -3.91 1.41
CA ILE A 69 -6.92 -2.62 1.18
C ILE A 69 -8.44 -2.84 1.19
N ALA A 70 -8.94 -3.82 0.44
CA ALA A 70 -10.38 -4.08 0.38
C ALA A 70 -10.96 -4.51 1.74
N THR A 71 -10.21 -5.27 2.54
CA THR A 71 -10.60 -5.67 3.89
C THR A 71 -10.72 -4.45 4.82
N GLY A 72 -9.71 -3.58 4.83
CA GLY A 72 -9.74 -2.34 5.62
C GLY A 72 -10.87 -1.40 5.18
N LEU A 73 -11.09 -1.28 3.87
CA LEU A 73 -12.14 -0.44 3.31
C LEU A 73 -13.54 -0.98 3.65
N LEU A 74 -13.72 -2.30 3.59
CA LEU A 74 -14.98 -2.94 3.96
C LEU A 74 -15.32 -2.68 5.43
N PHE A 75 -14.34 -2.72 6.32
CA PHE A 75 -14.53 -2.38 7.73
C PHE A 75 -15.05 -0.93 7.90
N LEU A 76 -14.48 0.04 7.18
CA LEU A 76 -14.97 1.43 7.19
C LEU A 76 -16.43 1.50 6.70
N HIS A 77 -16.74 0.83 5.58
CA HIS A 77 -18.09 0.82 4.99
C HIS A 77 -19.12 0.06 5.83
N GLN A 78 -18.71 -0.84 6.73
CA GLN A 78 -19.60 -1.58 7.63
C GLN A 78 -19.76 -0.92 9.00
N THR A 79 -19.03 0.16 9.27
CA THR A 79 -19.13 0.92 10.53
C THR A 79 -20.58 1.34 10.80
N LYS A 80 -20.98 1.32 12.07
CA LYS A 80 -22.34 1.66 12.54
C LYS A 80 -22.27 2.86 13.49
N PRO A 81 -23.31 3.71 13.54
CA PRO A 81 -24.61 3.59 12.87
C PRO A 81 -24.59 3.86 11.37
N GLU A 82 -23.58 4.60 10.89
CA GLU A 82 -23.45 5.06 9.52
C GLU A 82 -22.13 4.58 8.90
N PRO A 83 -22.14 4.15 7.62
CA PRO A 83 -20.91 3.80 6.91
C PRO A 83 -19.97 5.01 6.83
N LEU A 84 -18.68 4.74 7.02
CA LEU A 84 -17.62 5.73 6.88
C LEU A 84 -16.99 5.63 5.49
N VAL A 85 -17.10 6.69 4.68
CA VAL A 85 -16.48 6.77 3.34
C VAL A 85 -15.14 7.48 3.45
N HIS A 86 -14.08 6.89 2.91
CA HIS A 86 -12.71 7.39 3.00
C HIS A 86 -12.48 8.66 2.19
N ARG A 87 -13.00 8.70 0.96
CA ARG A 87 -13.03 9.86 0.03
C ARG A 87 -11.68 10.29 -0.57
N ASP A 88 -10.55 9.94 0.03
CA ASP A 88 -9.20 10.17 -0.55
C ASP A 88 -8.36 8.89 -0.62
N LEU A 89 -8.98 7.80 -1.07
CA LEU A 89 -8.26 6.53 -1.22
C LEU A 89 -7.32 6.61 -2.44
N LYS A 90 -6.01 6.48 -2.21
CA LYS A 90 -4.96 6.55 -3.23
C LYS A 90 -3.71 5.81 -2.75
N PRO A 91 -2.77 5.40 -3.63
CA PRO A 91 -1.55 4.70 -3.22
C PRO A 91 -0.72 5.46 -2.17
N GLY A 92 -0.72 6.79 -2.19
CA GLY A 92 -0.03 7.61 -1.17
C GLY A 92 -0.59 7.47 0.24
N ASN A 93 -1.86 7.06 0.37
CA ASN A 93 -2.56 6.85 1.65
C ASN A 93 -2.61 5.35 2.03
N ILE A 94 -1.98 4.48 1.24
CA ILE A 94 -1.80 3.07 1.57
C ILE A 94 -0.38 2.89 2.08
N LEU A 95 -0.21 2.59 3.36
CA LEU A 95 1.09 2.46 4.00
C LEU A 95 1.46 0.99 4.26
N LEU A 96 2.76 0.68 4.23
CA LEU A 96 3.30 -0.67 4.39
C LEU A 96 4.19 -0.76 5.63
N ASP A 97 3.86 -1.68 6.53
CA ASP A 97 4.67 -1.94 7.72
C ASP A 97 5.95 -2.73 7.37
N GLN A 98 6.76 -3.07 8.37
CA GLN A 98 8.02 -3.82 8.18
C GLN A 98 7.84 -5.18 7.47
N ASN A 99 6.66 -5.80 7.61
CA ASN A 99 6.31 -7.11 7.05
C ASN A 99 5.49 -6.98 5.75
N TYR A 100 5.40 -5.79 5.18
CA TYR A 100 4.57 -5.48 4.00
C TYR A 100 3.07 -5.70 4.22
N VAL A 101 2.60 -5.68 5.48
CA VAL A 101 1.18 -5.59 5.76
C VAL A 101 0.70 -4.18 5.43
N CYS A 102 -0.34 -4.12 4.61
CA CYS A 102 -0.94 -2.89 4.16
C CYS A 102 -1.93 -2.32 5.19
N LYS A 103 -1.86 -1.00 5.40
CA LYS A 103 -2.79 -0.24 6.22
C LYS A 103 -3.25 1.03 5.51
N ILE A 104 -4.55 1.29 5.53
CA ILE A 104 -5.13 2.55 5.04
C ILE A 104 -4.86 3.64 6.09
N GLY A 105 -4.23 4.72 5.66
CA GLY A 105 -3.98 5.92 6.45
C GLY A 105 -4.75 7.12 5.91
N ASP A 106 -4.56 8.26 6.55
CA ASP A 106 -5.11 9.57 6.17
C ASP A 106 -6.62 9.63 5.90
N VAL A 107 -7.40 9.41 6.97
CA VAL A 107 -8.86 9.62 6.98
C VAL A 107 -9.27 11.10 7.16
N GLY A 108 -8.39 12.06 6.90
CA GLY A 108 -8.64 13.49 7.16
C GLY A 108 -9.80 14.08 6.35
N LEU A 109 -10.21 13.40 5.27
CA LEU A 109 -11.36 13.74 4.42
C LEU A 109 -12.56 12.79 4.59
N ALA A 110 -12.44 11.80 5.48
CA ALA A 110 -13.45 10.78 5.65
C ALA A 110 -14.76 11.37 6.18
N ARG A 111 -15.89 10.77 5.78
CA ARG A 111 -17.21 11.28 6.12
C ARG A 111 -18.21 10.16 6.36
N LEU A 112 -18.99 10.30 7.42
CA LEU A 112 -20.16 9.47 7.65
C LEU A 112 -21.21 9.79 6.58
N VAL A 113 -21.78 8.75 5.99
CA VAL A 113 -22.87 8.87 5.01
C VAL A 113 -24.15 8.38 5.68
N PRO A 114 -25.23 9.19 5.71
CA PRO A 114 -26.46 8.82 6.38
C PRO A 114 -26.98 7.45 5.94
N ALA A 115 -27.31 6.60 6.91
CA ALA A 115 -27.93 5.33 6.66
C ALA A 115 -29.37 5.57 6.17
N VAL A 116 -29.58 5.44 4.86
CA VAL A 116 -30.92 5.47 4.27
C VAL A 116 -31.45 4.04 4.21
N ALA A 117 -32.78 3.87 4.33
CA ALA A 117 -33.46 2.57 4.32
C ALA A 117 -33.00 1.68 3.14
N ASP A 118 -33.10 0.36 3.29
CA ASP A 118 -32.49 -0.70 2.44
C ASP A 118 -32.75 -0.61 0.92
N ASN A 119 -33.61 0.31 0.48
CA ASN A 119 -34.06 0.51 -0.90
C ASN A 119 -33.60 1.85 -1.50
N VAL A 120 -32.87 2.68 -0.75
CA VAL A 120 -32.40 4.01 -1.17
C VAL A 120 -30.88 4.03 -1.12
N THR A 121 -30.25 4.60 -2.14
CA THR A 121 -28.79 4.62 -2.21
C THR A 121 -28.22 5.47 -1.06
N GLN A 122 -27.38 4.84 -0.22
CA GLN A 122 -26.65 5.51 0.85
C GLN A 122 -25.69 6.54 0.25
N CYS A 123 -26.09 7.80 0.31
CA CYS A 123 -25.38 8.87 -0.34
C CYS A 123 -25.62 10.22 0.36
N CYS A 124 -24.58 11.04 0.46
CA CYS A 124 -24.69 12.41 0.95
C CYS A 124 -24.24 13.41 -0.12
N MET A 125 -24.91 14.56 -0.18
CA MET A 125 -24.47 15.67 -1.04
C MET A 125 -23.32 16.42 -0.37
N THR A 126 -22.20 16.55 -1.07
CA THR A 126 -21.05 17.34 -0.61
C THR A 126 -20.24 17.85 -1.80
N SER A 127 -19.50 18.95 -1.62
CA SER A 127 -18.50 19.40 -2.59
C SER A 127 -17.50 18.28 -2.89
N ALA A 128 -17.03 18.17 -4.13
CA ALA A 128 -16.00 17.21 -4.51
C ALA A 128 -14.69 17.50 -3.74
N ALA A 129 -14.07 16.46 -3.18
CA ALA A 129 -12.72 16.51 -2.64
C ALA A 129 -12.06 15.14 -2.82
N GLY A 130 -10.72 15.12 -2.83
CA GLY A 130 -9.90 13.93 -3.07
C GLY A 130 -8.77 14.24 -4.04
N THR A 131 -7.98 13.23 -4.36
CA THR A 131 -6.84 13.36 -5.27
C THR A 131 -7.25 13.10 -6.72
N PHE A 132 -6.86 14.01 -7.61
CA PHE A 132 -7.12 13.92 -9.05
C PHE A 132 -6.69 12.54 -9.60
N CYS A 133 -7.49 11.97 -10.51
CA CYS A 133 -7.44 10.58 -11.02
C CYS A 133 -8.04 9.47 -10.12
N TYR A 134 -8.30 9.72 -8.84
CA TYR A 134 -8.97 8.75 -7.94
C TYR A 134 -10.41 9.14 -7.60
N ILE A 135 -10.77 10.41 -7.81
CA ILE A 135 -12.12 10.92 -7.55
C ILE A 135 -13.12 10.20 -8.47
N ASP A 136 -14.15 9.63 -7.85
CA ASP A 136 -15.32 9.10 -8.54
C ASP A 136 -15.94 10.17 -9.47
N PRO A 137 -16.02 9.93 -10.79
CA PRO A 137 -16.48 10.93 -11.74
C PRO A 137 -17.96 11.30 -11.55
N GLU A 138 -18.82 10.36 -11.13
CA GLU A 138 -20.22 10.63 -10.82
C GLU A 138 -20.33 11.50 -9.57
N TYR A 139 -19.55 11.20 -8.53
CA TYR A 139 -19.44 12.04 -7.33
C TYR A 139 -18.91 13.45 -7.67
N GLN A 140 -17.89 13.56 -8.51
CA GLN A 140 -17.34 14.85 -8.94
C GLN A 140 -18.40 15.70 -9.65
N GLN A 141 -19.23 15.09 -10.48
CA GLN A 141 -20.26 15.78 -11.26
C GLN A 141 -21.50 16.14 -10.44
N THR A 142 -21.94 15.24 -9.56
CA THR A 142 -23.24 15.34 -8.87
C THR A 142 -23.14 15.77 -7.41
N GLY A 143 -21.95 15.68 -6.81
CA GLY A 143 -21.72 15.84 -5.37
C GLY A 143 -22.23 14.66 -4.53
N MET A 144 -22.74 13.58 -5.17
CA MET A 144 -23.29 12.40 -4.50
C MET A 144 -22.17 11.46 -4.03
N LEU A 145 -21.77 11.58 -2.76
CA LEU A 145 -20.76 10.72 -2.13
C LEU A 145 -21.39 9.46 -1.52
N GLY A 146 -20.84 8.29 -1.79
CA GLY A 146 -21.24 7.05 -1.11
C GLY A 146 -20.11 6.01 -1.10
N VAL A 147 -20.36 4.84 -0.51
CA VAL A 147 -19.35 3.75 -0.40
C VAL A 147 -18.79 3.33 -1.77
N LYS A 148 -19.61 3.42 -2.83
CA LYS A 148 -19.21 3.12 -4.21
C LYS A 148 -18.23 4.14 -4.79
N SER A 149 -18.06 5.31 -4.18
CA SER A 149 -17.03 6.28 -4.58
C SER A 149 -15.63 5.80 -4.19
N ASP A 150 -15.48 5.17 -3.02
CA ASP A 150 -14.21 4.53 -2.66
C ASP A 150 -13.95 3.26 -3.49
N VAL A 151 -15.01 2.54 -3.89
CA VAL A 151 -14.88 1.37 -4.80
C VAL A 151 -14.26 1.79 -6.14
N TYR A 152 -14.64 2.96 -6.67
CA TYR A 152 -13.99 3.51 -7.87
C TYR A 152 -12.50 3.73 -7.66
N SER A 153 -12.14 4.41 -6.55
CA SER A 153 -10.73 4.66 -6.19
C SER A 153 -9.94 3.35 -6.06
N LEU A 154 -10.55 2.33 -5.45
CA LEU A 154 -9.98 1.00 -5.28
C LEU A 154 -9.69 0.32 -6.62
N GLY A 155 -10.61 0.43 -7.59
CA GLY A 155 -10.42 -0.08 -8.95
C GLY A 155 -9.19 0.52 -9.63
N ILE A 156 -9.00 1.84 -9.51
CA ILE A 156 -7.80 2.50 -10.04
C ILE A 156 -6.53 1.97 -9.37
N ILE A 157 -6.54 1.80 -8.04
CA ILE A 157 -5.39 1.26 -7.30
C ILE A 157 -5.05 -0.17 -7.75
N PHE A 158 -6.04 -1.03 -7.98
CA PHE A 158 -5.82 -2.39 -8.48
C PHE A 158 -5.15 -2.40 -9.86
N LEU A 159 -5.57 -1.51 -10.77
CA LEU A 159 -4.91 -1.39 -12.07
C LEU A 159 -3.47 -0.90 -11.94
N GLN A 160 -3.18 0.00 -11.00
CA GLN A 160 -1.81 0.43 -10.75
C GLN A 160 -0.96 -0.68 -10.13
N LEU A 161 -1.52 -1.50 -9.25
CA LEU A 161 -0.86 -2.69 -8.72
C LEU A 161 -0.50 -3.67 -9.85
N LEU A 162 -1.37 -3.88 -10.84
CA LEU A 162 -1.08 -4.78 -11.96
C LEU A 162 -0.05 -4.22 -12.94
N THR A 163 -0.14 -2.93 -13.24
CA THR A 163 0.57 -2.33 -14.39
C THR A 163 1.81 -1.53 -14.01
N GLY A 164 1.89 -1.06 -12.76
CA GLY A 164 2.89 -0.07 -12.32
C GLY A 164 2.77 1.29 -13.02
N ARG A 165 1.65 1.57 -13.72
CA ARG A 165 1.47 2.79 -14.53
C ARG A 165 0.78 3.92 -13.76
N HIS A 166 0.89 5.13 -14.33
CA HIS A 166 0.15 6.31 -13.87
C HIS A 166 -1.37 6.10 -14.02
N PRO A 167 -2.22 6.60 -13.11
CA PRO A 167 -3.66 6.30 -13.10
C PRO A 167 -4.44 6.97 -14.24
N MET A 168 -3.91 8.03 -14.83
CA MET A 168 -4.59 8.80 -15.90
C MET A 168 -4.93 7.92 -17.11
N GLY A 169 -6.22 7.77 -17.41
CA GLY A 169 -6.73 6.94 -18.53
C GLY A 169 -6.58 5.43 -18.31
N LEU A 170 -6.08 4.99 -17.16
CA LEU A 170 -5.66 3.61 -16.94
C LEU A 170 -6.82 2.62 -17.01
N ALA A 171 -7.99 2.98 -16.47
CA ALA A 171 -9.20 2.16 -16.54
C ALA A 171 -9.61 1.87 -18.00
N HIS A 172 -9.68 2.92 -18.82
CA HIS A 172 -10.06 2.81 -20.22
C HIS A 172 -9.07 1.97 -21.04
N HIS A 173 -7.77 2.20 -20.87
CA HIS A 173 -6.75 1.40 -21.55
C HIS A 173 -6.77 -0.07 -21.12
N SER A 174 -7.04 -0.34 -19.84
CA SER A 174 -7.13 -1.70 -19.30
C SER A 174 -8.35 -2.43 -19.85
N GLU A 175 -9.51 -1.78 -19.88
CA GLU A 175 -10.75 -2.30 -20.47
C GLU A 175 -10.55 -2.69 -21.95
N GLN A 176 -9.99 -1.78 -22.76
CA GLN A 176 -9.67 -2.09 -24.16
C GLN A 176 -8.67 -3.24 -24.32
N ALA A 177 -7.65 -3.31 -23.47
CA ALA A 177 -6.67 -4.38 -23.56
C ALA A 177 -7.26 -5.73 -23.16
N ILE A 178 -8.20 -5.76 -22.20
CA ILE A 178 -8.96 -6.96 -21.82
C ILE A 178 -9.84 -7.41 -22.99
N GLU A 179 -10.63 -6.50 -23.58
CA GLU A 179 -11.51 -6.79 -24.72
C GLU A 179 -10.74 -7.33 -25.93
N ASN A 180 -9.55 -6.77 -26.18
CA ASN A 180 -8.68 -7.20 -27.27
C ASN A 180 -7.81 -8.43 -26.94
N GLY A 181 -7.90 -8.99 -25.73
CA GLY A 181 -7.08 -10.13 -25.30
C GLY A 181 -5.58 -9.84 -25.19
N THR A 182 -5.21 -8.57 -24.98
CA THR A 182 -3.81 -8.09 -24.94
C THR A 182 -3.39 -7.55 -23.56
N PHE A 183 -4.19 -7.74 -22.52
CA PHE A 183 -3.93 -7.22 -21.17
C PHE A 183 -2.58 -7.66 -20.59
N GLU A 184 -2.06 -8.85 -20.94
CA GLU A 184 -0.74 -9.31 -20.52
C GLU A 184 0.37 -8.27 -20.83
N LYS A 185 0.25 -7.54 -21.95
CA LYS A 185 1.21 -6.49 -22.36
C LYS A 185 1.14 -5.24 -21.48
N MET A 186 0.12 -5.11 -20.63
CA MET A 186 -0.03 -4.02 -19.68
C MET A 186 0.60 -4.29 -18.32
N LEU A 187 0.83 -5.55 -17.99
CA LEU A 187 1.43 -5.95 -16.71
C LEU A 187 2.77 -5.28 -16.50
N ASP A 188 3.10 -5.00 -15.23
CA ASP A 188 4.34 -4.33 -14.86
C ASP A 188 5.55 -5.11 -15.44
N PRO A 189 6.29 -4.53 -16.41
CA PRO A 189 7.33 -5.24 -17.15
C PRO A 189 8.56 -5.53 -16.29
N CYS A 190 8.65 -4.96 -15.08
CA CYS A 190 9.78 -5.18 -14.20
C CYS A 190 9.57 -6.37 -13.27
N LEU A 191 8.40 -7.00 -13.35
CA LEU A 191 8.14 -8.31 -12.77
C LEU A 191 8.14 -9.34 -13.88
N SER A 192 8.95 -10.38 -13.71
CA SER A 192 8.85 -11.60 -14.51
C SER A 192 7.79 -12.55 -13.94
N ASN A 193 7.27 -13.45 -14.78
CA ASN A 193 6.45 -14.59 -14.36
C ASN A 193 5.13 -14.20 -13.68
N TRP A 194 4.43 -13.22 -14.24
CA TRP A 194 3.07 -12.91 -13.80
C TRP A 194 2.13 -14.12 -13.99
N PRO A 195 1.30 -14.46 -12.99
CA PRO A 195 0.22 -15.41 -13.16
C PRO A 195 -0.90 -14.73 -13.97
N VAL A 196 -0.83 -14.82 -15.30
CA VAL A 196 -1.66 -14.02 -16.23
C VAL A 196 -3.16 -14.19 -15.99
N GLU A 197 -3.62 -15.41 -15.69
CA GLU A 197 -5.03 -15.69 -15.40
C GLU A 197 -5.52 -14.95 -14.15
N GLN A 198 -4.75 -15.01 -13.06
CA GLN A 198 -5.05 -14.35 -11.80
C GLN A 198 -4.92 -12.83 -11.92
N ALA A 199 -3.93 -12.35 -12.67
CA ALA A 199 -3.75 -10.94 -12.98
C ALA A 199 -4.94 -10.40 -13.81
N LEU A 200 -5.41 -11.15 -14.80
CA LEU A 200 -6.60 -10.83 -15.59
C LEU A 200 -7.87 -10.86 -14.73
N SER A 201 -7.98 -11.81 -13.80
CA SER A 201 -9.08 -11.85 -12.83
C SER A 201 -9.14 -10.57 -11.99
N LEU A 202 -8.00 -10.11 -11.44
CA LEU A 202 -7.94 -8.83 -10.72
C LEU A 202 -8.24 -7.64 -11.64
N ALA A 203 -7.78 -7.66 -12.89
CA ALA A 203 -8.00 -6.59 -13.86
C ALA A 203 -9.48 -6.41 -14.20
N ASN A 204 -10.22 -7.51 -14.42
CA ASN A 204 -11.65 -7.48 -14.68
C ASN A 204 -12.41 -6.82 -13.52
N ILE A 205 -12.11 -7.22 -12.29
CA ILE A 205 -12.72 -6.62 -11.08
C ILE A 205 -12.36 -5.13 -11.00
N ALA A 206 -11.12 -4.79 -11.30
CA ALA A 206 -10.65 -3.41 -11.23
C ALA A 206 -11.38 -2.50 -12.24
N VAL A 207 -11.63 -2.98 -13.45
CA VAL A 207 -12.43 -2.30 -14.47
C VAL A 207 -13.91 -2.21 -14.08
N GLU A 208 -14.50 -3.28 -13.53
CA GLU A 208 -15.86 -3.28 -12.96
C GLU A 208 -15.98 -2.22 -11.83
N CYS A 209 -15.01 -2.14 -10.93
CA CYS A 209 -14.93 -1.13 -9.87
C CYS A 209 -14.80 0.29 -10.43
N ALA A 210 -14.05 0.48 -11.51
CA ALA A 210 -13.77 1.77 -12.13
C ALA A 210 -14.85 2.24 -13.14
N GLN A 211 -16.02 1.60 -13.17
CA GLN A 211 -17.14 2.04 -14.02
C GLN A 211 -17.57 3.47 -13.70
N LEU A 212 -17.86 4.25 -14.75
CA LEU A 212 -18.21 5.67 -14.61
C LEU A 212 -19.49 5.86 -13.80
N ARG A 213 -20.45 4.96 -13.98
CA ARG A 213 -21.73 4.99 -13.29
C ARG A 213 -21.66 4.17 -12.01
N ARG A 214 -22.02 4.79 -10.89
CA ARG A 214 -22.02 4.21 -9.54
C ARG A 214 -22.79 2.89 -9.46
N LYS A 215 -23.94 2.81 -10.14
CA LYS A 215 -24.82 1.64 -10.11
C LYS A 215 -24.25 0.42 -10.85
N ASP A 216 -23.31 0.65 -11.77
CA ASP A 216 -22.69 -0.39 -12.59
C ASP A 216 -21.42 -0.94 -11.88
N ARG A 217 -21.02 -0.36 -10.73
CA ARG A 217 -19.91 -0.84 -9.89
C ARG A 217 -20.36 -2.00 -9.00
N PRO A 218 -19.52 -3.02 -8.76
CA PRO A 218 -19.85 -4.17 -7.93
C PRO A 218 -19.99 -3.82 -6.45
N ASP A 219 -20.67 -4.66 -5.68
CA ASP A 219 -20.69 -4.60 -4.23
C ASP A 219 -19.36 -5.10 -3.64
N LEU A 220 -18.77 -4.31 -2.74
CA LEU A 220 -17.46 -4.63 -2.17
C LEU A 220 -17.48 -5.97 -1.42
N ALA A 221 -18.51 -6.21 -0.59
CA ALA A 221 -18.58 -7.41 0.24
C ALA A 221 -18.98 -8.66 -0.55
N LYS A 222 -19.97 -8.53 -1.43
CA LYS A 222 -20.61 -9.68 -2.10
C LYS A 222 -19.90 -10.11 -3.38
N GLU A 223 -19.29 -9.17 -4.11
CA GLU A 223 -18.76 -9.44 -5.46
C GLU A 223 -17.24 -9.29 -5.53
N VAL A 224 -16.68 -8.26 -4.90
CA VAL A 224 -15.23 -7.98 -4.94
C VAL A 224 -14.45 -8.87 -3.97
N MET A 225 -14.83 -8.89 -2.68
CA MET A 225 -14.09 -9.63 -1.65
C MET A 225 -13.89 -11.12 -1.93
N PRO A 226 -14.89 -11.90 -2.39
CA PRO A 226 -14.69 -13.33 -2.65
C PRO A 226 -13.63 -13.61 -3.71
N LYS A 227 -13.51 -12.74 -4.72
CA LYS A 227 -12.49 -12.86 -5.76
C LYS A 227 -11.09 -12.49 -5.20
N LEU A 228 -11.00 -11.46 -4.36
CA LEU A 228 -9.74 -11.06 -3.71
C LEU A 228 -9.22 -12.09 -2.71
N VAL A 229 -10.10 -12.77 -1.97
CA VAL A 229 -9.72 -13.85 -1.05
C VAL A 229 -9.03 -14.98 -1.81
N LYS A 230 -9.58 -15.42 -2.94
CA LYS A 230 -8.97 -16.45 -3.79
C LYS A 230 -7.60 -16.02 -4.33
N LEU A 231 -7.46 -14.75 -4.74
CA LEU A 231 -6.18 -14.22 -5.23
C LEU A 231 -5.14 -14.15 -4.10
N ARG A 232 -5.55 -13.82 -2.88
CA ARG A 232 -4.68 -13.84 -1.70
C ARG A 232 -4.24 -15.25 -1.34
N GLU A 233 -5.15 -16.22 -1.30
CA GLU A 233 -4.82 -17.64 -1.05
C GLU A 233 -3.81 -18.15 -2.08
N PHE A 234 -4.06 -17.88 -3.36
CA PHE A 234 -3.13 -18.21 -4.44
C PHE A 234 -1.75 -17.54 -4.25
N ALA A 235 -1.73 -16.27 -3.86
CA ALA A 235 -0.48 -15.57 -3.57
C ALA A 235 0.28 -16.16 -2.38
N ASP A 236 -0.43 -16.53 -1.31
CA ASP A 236 0.12 -17.10 -0.09
C ASP A 236 0.72 -18.50 -0.35
N GLU A 237 0.07 -19.33 -1.16
CA GLU A 237 0.57 -20.64 -1.61
C GLU A 237 1.84 -20.55 -2.47
N ASN A 238 1.93 -19.49 -3.28
CA ASN A 238 3.06 -19.24 -4.19
C ASN A 238 4.12 -18.31 -3.59
N MET A 239 3.97 -17.94 -2.32
CA MET A 239 4.97 -17.22 -1.55
C MET A 239 5.85 -18.26 -0.85
N GLY A 240 7.05 -18.52 -1.41
CA GLY A 240 7.93 -19.57 -0.92
C GLY A 240 8.35 -19.42 0.56
N PRO A 241 8.81 -20.51 1.22
CA PRO A 241 9.11 -20.54 2.67
C PRO A 241 10.24 -19.58 3.11
N LEU A 242 11.02 -19.02 2.17
CA LEU A 242 12.02 -17.97 2.43
C LEU A 242 11.41 -16.63 2.90
N PHE A 243 10.09 -16.43 2.78
CA PHE A 243 9.42 -15.17 3.13
C PHE A 243 8.63 -15.21 4.46
N LEU A 244 8.34 -16.39 5.03
CA LEU A 244 7.54 -16.53 6.26
C LEU A 244 8.37 -16.72 7.55
N GLY A 245 9.67 -17.00 7.45
CA GLY A 245 10.56 -17.06 8.61
C GLY A 245 11.07 -15.65 8.94
N GLY A 246 10.94 -15.21 10.19
CA GLY A 246 11.28 -13.86 10.68
C GLY A 246 12.77 -13.42 10.60
N GLY A 247 13.51 -13.86 9.58
CA GLY A 247 14.77 -13.27 9.14
C GLY A 247 14.48 -12.27 8.02
N GLY A 248 14.99 -11.04 8.15
CA GLY A 248 14.71 -9.94 7.23
C GLY A 248 14.87 -10.29 5.75
N MET A 249 13.97 -9.74 4.93
CA MET A 249 13.94 -9.87 3.47
C MET A 249 15.28 -9.47 2.85
N SER A 250 16.07 -10.45 2.44
CA SER A 250 17.18 -10.23 1.50
C SER A 250 16.62 -10.26 0.09
N PHE A 251 16.56 -9.10 -0.56
CA PHE A 251 16.17 -9.00 -1.96
C PHE A 251 17.27 -9.65 -2.82
N MET A 252 16.91 -10.60 -3.67
CA MET A 252 17.80 -11.05 -4.74
C MET A 252 17.87 -9.93 -5.78
N SER A 253 19.09 -9.45 -6.07
CA SER A 253 19.31 -8.57 -7.22
C SER A 253 18.94 -9.33 -8.50
N ALA A 254 18.26 -8.67 -9.43
CA ALA A 254 18.02 -9.21 -10.76
C ALA A 254 19.35 -9.33 -11.53
N ALA A 255 20.02 -10.48 -11.38
CA ALA A 255 21.15 -10.87 -12.21
C ALA A 255 20.74 -12.10 -13.01
N THR A 256 20.53 -11.89 -14.31
CA THR A 256 20.33 -12.92 -15.33
C THR A 256 21.65 -13.64 -15.61
N SER A 257 21.68 -14.98 -15.62
CA SER A 257 22.53 -15.75 -16.54
C SER A 257 22.15 -17.25 -16.62
N PRO A 258 22.47 -17.93 -17.74
CA PRO A 258 21.79 -19.14 -18.19
C PRO A 258 22.44 -20.45 -17.72
N ASN A 259 21.66 -21.54 -17.81
CA ASN A 259 22.03 -22.93 -17.58
C ASN A 259 23.38 -23.34 -18.18
N HIS A 260 24.15 -24.16 -17.46
CA HIS A 260 24.61 -25.47 -17.95
C HIS A 260 25.09 -26.35 -16.77
N SER A 261 24.67 -27.60 -16.82
CA SER A 261 25.04 -28.72 -15.95
C SER A 261 26.47 -29.21 -16.24
N GLU A 262 27.27 -29.49 -15.19
CA GLU A 262 28.29 -30.55 -15.21
C GLU A 262 28.76 -30.91 -13.78
N GLU A 263 29.11 -32.20 -13.61
CA GLU A 263 29.43 -32.89 -12.37
C GLU A 263 30.84 -32.58 -11.80
N ALA A 264 30.92 -32.82 -10.49
CA ALA A 264 32.05 -32.98 -9.57
C ALA A 264 33.51 -33.01 -10.09
N SER A 265 34.38 -32.30 -9.36
CA SER A 265 35.58 -32.91 -8.76
C SER A 265 36.12 -32.07 -7.59
N VAL A 266 36.25 -32.73 -6.44
CA VAL A 266 36.95 -32.24 -5.26
C VAL A 266 38.44 -32.49 -5.48
N GLN A 267 39.25 -31.43 -5.45
CA GLN A 267 40.68 -31.56 -5.18
C GLN A 267 41.07 -30.62 -4.04
N GLN A 268 41.74 -31.26 -3.10
CA GLN A 268 42.19 -30.80 -1.81
C GLN A 268 43.65 -30.38 -2.00
N GLU A 269 43.99 -29.12 -1.74
CA GLU A 269 45.38 -28.72 -1.52
C GLU A 269 45.54 -27.96 -0.21
N VAL A 270 46.65 -28.31 0.44
CA VAL A 270 46.98 -28.19 1.84
C VAL A 270 47.93 -27.02 2.04
N MET A 271 47.68 -26.27 3.13
CA MET A 271 48.58 -25.43 3.96
C MET A 271 49.85 -24.82 3.35
N SER A 272 50.05 -23.53 3.63
CA SER A 272 51.23 -23.04 4.36
C SER A 272 51.01 -21.62 4.90
N ASP A 273 50.91 -21.49 6.23
CA ASP A 273 51.21 -20.25 6.95
C ASP A 273 52.73 -20.00 6.95
N PRO A 274 53.18 -18.74 7.07
CA PRO A 274 53.97 -18.44 8.26
C PRO A 274 53.76 -17.05 8.89
N GLN A 275 53.57 -17.11 10.21
CA GLN A 275 54.25 -16.36 11.27
C GLN A 275 54.04 -14.85 11.48
N PHE A 276 53.45 -14.60 12.66
CA PHE A 276 53.53 -13.47 13.57
C PHE A 276 54.88 -12.73 13.65
N ILE A 277 54.81 -11.39 13.72
CA ILE A 277 55.71 -10.56 14.53
C ILE A 277 54.87 -9.63 15.41
N ILE A 278 55.12 -9.72 16.72
CA ILE A 278 54.60 -8.84 17.77
C ILE A 278 55.70 -7.86 18.18
N SER A 279 55.36 -6.57 18.23
CA SER A 279 55.97 -5.52 19.07
C SER A 279 55.08 -4.29 18.92
N GLY A 280 54.64 -3.51 19.91
CA GLY A 280 55.03 -3.27 21.29
C GLY A 280 54.54 -1.83 21.59
N SER A 281 53.99 -1.61 22.77
CA SER A 281 53.09 -0.53 23.22
C SER A 281 53.70 0.84 23.60
N SER A 282 52.90 1.92 23.52
CA SER A 282 52.84 3.10 24.46
C SER A 282 51.68 4.05 24.04
N ILE A 283 50.49 4.10 24.67
CA ILE A 283 50.01 4.83 25.88
C ILE A 283 50.20 6.38 25.79
N SER A 284 49.22 7.14 25.27
CA SER A 284 48.17 8.00 25.95
C SER A 284 48.60 9.48 26.16
N PRO A 285 47.73 10.53 26.33
CA PRO A 285 46.29 10.55 26.71
C PRO A 285 45.40 11.58 25.94
N PRO A 286 44.11 11.82 26.32
CA PRO A 286 43.12 12.56 25.53
C PRO A 286 43.02 14.05 25.90
N LEU A 287 42.60 14.88 24.93
CA LEU A 287 42.28 16.30 25.09
C LEU A 287 40.85 16.49 25.62
N THR A 288 40.72 17.29 26.68
CA THR A 288 39.49 17.72 27.36
C THR A 288 38.76 18.85 26.61
N PRO A 289 37.43 19.01 26.80
CA PRO A 289 36.60 20.04 26.15
C PRO A 289 36.60 21.39 26.93
N PRO A 290 36.23 22.51 26.29
CA PRO A 290 36.13 23.81 26.96
C PRO A 290 34.82 23.99 27.75
N SER A 291 34.91 24.67 28.89
CA SER A 291 33.82 25.09 29.79
C SER A 291 33.33 26.52 29.46
N PRO A 292 32.14 26.95 29.96
CA PRO A 292 31.34 28.02 29.39
C PRO A 292 31.67 29.41 29.98
N ALA A 293 31.42 30.46 29.19
CA ALA A 293 31.48 31.85 29.64
C ALA A 293 30.10 32.34 30.12
N THR A 294 30.18 33.14 31.17
CA THR A 294 29.19 33.67 32.12
C THR A 294 28.19 34.68 31.57
N GLU A 295 27.03 34.71 32.24
CA GLU A 295 26.07 35.82 32.31
C GLU A 295 26.73 37.14 32.73
N GLU A 296 26.26 38.25 32.14
CA GLU A 296 26.13 39.53 32.86
C GLU A 296 24.94 40.30 32.28
N ASN A 297 23.98 40.60 33.15
CA ASN A 297 22.88 41.54 32.96
C ASN A 297 23.10 42.66 33.99
N PRO A 298 22.74 43.91 33.67
CA PRO A 298 21.44 44.40 34.16
C PRO A 298 20.58 45.10 33.10
#